data_AF-A0A2V9NVC7-F1
#
_entry.id   AF-A0A2V9NVC7-F1
#
_cell.length_a   1.000
_cell.length_b   1.000
_cell.length_c   1.000
_cell.angle_alpha   90.00
_cell.angle_beta   90.00
_cell.angle_gamma   90.00
#
_symmetry.space_group_name_H-M   'P 1'
#
loop_
_entity.id
_entity.type
_entity.pdbx_description
1 polymer ?
#
loop_
_entity_poly.entity_id
_entity_poly.type
_entity_poly.pdbx_seq_one_letter_code
_entity_poly.pdbx_strand_id
1 'polypeptide(L)'
;MMVSVFIGTSLDGFIARPNGDLDFLPPGGGEPHGYDEFIAGVDAIVIGRKTFETVLTLGPWPYGNKRVVVLSSRPLDLSAASGGVVEQMGGPPAQIVSQLAATGAHHLYVDGGITIQG
;
A
#
# COMPACT_ATOMS: atom_id res chain seq x y z
N MET A 1 -12.23 -8.88 10.70
CA MET A 1 -11.02 -8.46 9.97
C MET A 1 -10.81 -6.99 10.23
N MET A 2 -9.60 -6.60 10.59
CA MET A 2 -9.18 -5.21 10.79
C MET A 2 -8.67 -4.65 9.47
N VAL A 3 -9.04 -3.41 9.16
CA VAL A 3 -8.60 -2.70 7.95
C VAL A 3 -8.13 -1.33 8.40
N SER A 4 -6.84 -1.06 8.25
CA SER A 4 -6.17 0.11 8.80
C SER A 4 -5.54 0.93 7.68
N VAL A 5 -5.51 2.25 7.88
CA VAL A 5 -4.71 3.18 7.06
C VAL A 5 -3.58 3.71 7.94
N PHE A 6 -2.38 3.72 7.39
CA PHE A 6 -1.20 4.36 7.99
C PHE A 6 -0.56 5.21 6.88
N ILE A 7 -0.68 6.54 6.97
CA ILE A 7 -0.32 7.43 5.87
C ILE A 7 0.26 8.75 6.38
N GLY A 8 1.29 9.26 5.69
CA GLY A 8 1.83 10.60 5.88
C GLY A 8 1.04 11.62 5.04
N THR A 9 0.74 12.78 5.63
CA THR A 9 -0.01 13.86 4.98
C THR A 9 0.58 15.21 5.33
N SER A 10 0.42 16.19 4.44
CA SER A 10 0.56 17.60 4.78
C SER A 10 -0.53 18.03 5.77
N LEU A 11 -0.34 19.19 6.42
CA LEU A 11 -1.30 19.74 7.38
C LEU A 11 -2.68 20.01 6.77
N ASP A 12 -2.71 20.37 5.49
CA ASP A 12 -3.91 20.61 4.69
C ASP A 12 -4.48 19.34 4.03
N GLY A 13 -3.96 18.15 4.36
CA GLY A 13 -4.58 16.86 4.03
C GLY A 13 -4.15 16.24 2.70
N PHE A 14 -3.05 16.68 2.09
CA PHE A 14 -2.53 16.12 0.84
C PHE A 14 -1.42 15.08 1.09
N ILE A 15 -1.46 14.00 0.32
CA ILE A 15 -0.50 12.88 0.43
C ILE A 15 0.63 12.95 -0.61
N ALA A 16 0.49 13.84 -1.60
CA ALA A 16 1.47 14.06 -2.66
C ALA A 16 1.29 15.47 -3.22
N ARG A 17 2.35 16.01 -3.81
CA ARG A 17 2.27 17.26 -4.59
C ARG A 17 1.47 17.06 -5.88
N PRO A 18 1.03 18.15 -6.55
CA PRO A 18 0.36 18.06 -7.85
C PRO A 18 1.16 17.32 -8.94
N ASN A 19 2.49 17.34 -8.85
CA ASN A 19 3.38 16.60 -9.75
C ASN A 19 3.66 15.16 -9.30
N GLY A 20 3.12 14.73 -8.16
CA GLY A 20 3.32 13.39 -7.58
C GLY A 20 4.47 13.30 -6.58
N ASP A 21 5.27 14.35 -6.41
CA ASP A 21 6.44 14.31 -5.53
C ASP A 21 6.06 14.22 -4.05
N LEU A 22 6.95 13.59 -3.29
CA LEU A 22 6.85 13.36 -1.85
C LEU A 22 7.93 14.12 -1.06
N ASP A 23 8.59 15.10 -1.67
CA ASP A 23 9.73 15.85 -1.13
C ASP A 23 9.43 16.65 0.17
N PHE A 24 8.15 16.84 0.49
CA PHE A 24 7.71 17.46 1.74
C PHE A 24 7.77 16.51 2.92
N LEU A 25 7.88 15.19 2.67
CA LEU A 25 8.08 14.18 3.70
C LEU A 25 9.57 14.07 4.04
N PRO A 26 9.91 13.82 5.32
CA PRO A 26 11.30 13.62 5.72
C PRO A 26 11.87 12.35 5.06
N PRO A 27 13.09 12.39 4.50
CA PRO A 27 13.78 11.21 4.00
C PRO A 27 13.85 10.12 5.08
N GLY A 28 13.51 8.88 4.71
CA GLY A 28 13.52 7.75 5.65
C GLY A 28 12.42 7.80 6.71
N GLY A 29 11.40 8.66 6.56
CA GLY A 29 10.26 8.74 7.49
C GLY A 29 10.50 9.60 8.73
N GLY A 30 11.71 10.14 8.92
CA GLY A 30 12.00 11.04 10.04
C GLY A 30 12.16 10.30 11.37
N GLU A 31 11.40 10.70 12.39
CA GLU A 31 11.41 10.05 13.70
C GLU A 31 10.51 8.79 13.72
N PRO A 32 10.69 7.87 14.68
CA PRO A 32 9.86 6.67 14.77
C PRO A 32 8.40 7.03 15.06
N HIS A 33 7.54 6.90 14.04
CA HIS A 33 6.10 7.15 14.15
C HIS A 33 5.26 5.87 14.37
N GLY A 34 5.90 4.74 14.70
CA GLY A 34 5.23 3.46 14.96
C GLY A 34 5.00 2.58 13.72
N TYR A 35 5.63 2.90 12.59
CA TYR A 35 5.46 2.13 11.34
C TYR A 35 5.93 0.69 11.47
N ASP A 36 7.05 0.45 12.15
CA ASP A 36 7.64 -0.88 12.31
C ASP A 36 6.73 -1.81 13.13
N GLU A 37 6.18 -1.29 14.24
CA GLU A 37 5.20 -2.02 15.06
C GLU A 37 3.90 -2.25 14.29
N PHE A 38 3.45 -1.26 13.53
CA PHE A 38 2.25 -1.36 12.70
C PHE A 38 2.41 -2.46 11.64
N ILE A 39 3.46 -2.39 10.82
CA ILE A 39 3.67 -3.31 9.69
C ILE A 39 3.96 -4.73 10.18
N ALA A 40 4.56 -4.90 11.37
CA ALA A 40 4.75 -6.22 11.98
C ALA A 40 3.42 -6.96 12.17
N GLY A 41 2.36 -6.25 12.59
CA GLY A 41 1.02 -6.80 12.80
C GLY A 41 0.13 -6.89 11.56
N VAL A 42 0.61 -6.46 10.38
CA VAL A 42 -0.15 -6.51 9.11
C VAL A 42 0.08 -7.84 8.40
N ASP A 43 -0.99 -8.46 7.93
CA ASP A 43 -0.96 -9.71 7.17
C ASP A 43 -0.79 -9.47 5.66
N ALA A 44 -1.48 -8.46 5.13
CA ALA A 44 -1.41 -8.09 3.73
C ALA A 44 -1.57 -6.57 3.52
N ILE A 45 -0.89 -6.08 2.49
CA ILE A 45 -0.93 -4.68 2.06
C ILE A 45 -1.80 -4.60 0.82
N VAL A 46 -2.72 -3.63 0.77
CA VAL A 46 -3.60 -3.38 -0.37
C VAL A 46 -3.34 -1.97 -0.88
N ILE A 47 -2.85 -1.86 -2.12
CA ILE A 47 -2.51 -0.57 -2.74
C ILE A 47 -3.15 -0.44 -4.12
N GLY A 48 -3.34 0.81 -4.56
CA GLY A 48 -3.73 1.09 -5.93
C GLY A 48 -2.54 1.06 -6.90
N ARG A 49 -2.84 0.93 -8.20
CA ARG A 49 -1.85 1.02 -9.29
C ARG A 49 -0.87 2.20 -9.15
N LYS A 50 -1.36 3.41 -8.88
CA LYS A 50 -0.50 4.60 -8.79
C LYS A 50 0.53 4.47 -7.66
N THR A 51 0.09 4.03 -6.48
CA THR A 51 0.99 3.79 -5.35
C THR A 51 1.99 2.68 -5.66
N PHE A 52 1.56 1.61 -6.34
CA PHE A 52 2.47 0.56 -6.79
C PHE A 52 3.56 1.11 -7.73
N GLU A 53 3.16 1.88 -8.76
CA GLU A 53 4.08 2.53 -9.69
C GLU A 53 5.04 3.49 -8.97
N THR A 54 4.56 4.25 -7.98
CA THR A 54 5.42 5.10 -7.13
C THR A 54 6.40 4.27 -6.30
N VAL A 55 5.96 3.20 -5.63
CA VAL A 55 6.84 2.37 -4.79
C VAL A 55 7.99 1.76 -5.60
N LEU A 56 7.74 1.38 -6.85
CA LEU A 56 8.79 0.86 -7.74
C LEU A 56 9.91 1.87 -8.04
N THR A 57 9.68 3.18 -7.87
CA THR A 57 10.71 4.21 -8.09
C THR A 57 11.50 4.56 -6.83
N LEU A 58 11.06 4.11 -5.65
CA LEU A 58 11.67 4.45 -4.36
C LEU A 58 12.92 3.60 -4.02
N GLY A 59 13.36 2.74 -4.93
CA GLY A 59 14.55 1.89 -4.76
C GLY A 59 14.17 0.43 -4.51
N PRO A 60 14.87 -0.27 -3.59
CA PRO A 60 14.55 -1.66 -3.27
C PRO A 60 13.12 -1.83 -2.76
N TRP A 61 12.52 -2.99 -3.06
CA TRP A 61 11.16 -3.32 -2.61
C TRP A 61 11.01 -3.19 -1.09
N PRO A 62 10.17 -2.26 -0.58
CA PRO A 62 10.20 -1.89 0.84
C PRO A 62 9.43 -2.86 1.74
N TYR A 63 8.58 -3.71 1.16
CA TYR A 63 7.65 -4.54 1.93
C TYR A 63 8.20 -5.94 2.26
N GLY A 64 9.43 -6.24 1.85
CA GLY A 64 10.05 -7.56 2.04
C GLY A 64 9.13 -8.70 1.59
N ASN A 65 8.90 -9.68 2.47
CA ASN A 65 8.08 -10.86 2.20
C ASN A 65 6.57 -10.66 2.48
N LYS A 66 6.12 -9.45 2.82
CA LYS A 66 4.69 -9.20 3.03
C LYS A 66 3.93 -9.41 1.72
N ARG A 67 2.73 -9.97 1.83
CA ARG A 67 1.80 -10.09 0.70
C ARG A 67 1.30 -8.70 0.30
N VAL A 68 1.42 -8.36 -0.97
CA VAL A 68 0.95 -7.07 -1.53
C VAL A 68 -0.04 -7.33 -2.65
N VAL A 69 -1.22 -6.74 -2.51
CA VAL A 69 -2.32 -6.81 -3.45
C VAL A 69 -2.44 -5.46 -4.15
N VAL A 70 -2.21 -5.45 -5.46
CA VAL A 70 -2.36 -4.24 -6.27
C VAL A 70 -3.74 -4.23 -6.92
N LEU A 71 -4.55 -3.23 -6.56
CA LEU A 71 -5.87 -3.02 -7.14
C LEU A 71 -5.74 -2.34 -8.50
N SER A 72 -6.18 -3.04 -9.54
CA SER A 72 -6.18 -2.54 -10.90
C SER A 72 -7.17 -3.28 -11.78
N SER A 73 -7.92 -2.54 -12.61
CA SER A 73 -8.83 -3.11 -13.62
C SER A 73 -8.13 -3.49 -14.93
N ARG A 74 -6.86 -3.11 -15.11
CA ARG A 74 -6.03 -3.44 -16.28
C ARG A 74 -4.84 -4.30 -15.86
N PRO A 75 -4.32 -5.19 -16.72
CA PRO A 75 -3.13 -5.98 -16.40
C PRO A 75 -1.96 -5.12 -15.90
N LEU A 76 -1.19 -5.67 -14.97
CA LEU A 76 0.03 -5.08 -14.43
C LEU A 76 1.22 -5.98 -14.74
N ASP A 77 2.37 -5.37 -14.99
CA ASP A 77 3.64 -6.07 -14.93
C ASP A 77 4.10 -6.10 -13.47
N LEU A 78 4.00 -7.27 -12.85
CA LEU A 78 4.41 -7.48 -11.45
C LEU A 78 5.88 -7.90 -11.34
N SER A 79 6.56 -8.19 -12.45
CA SER A 79 7.95 -8.65 -12.44
C SER A 79 8.92 -7.58 -11.93
N ALA A 80 8.54 -6.30 -12.02
CA ALA A 80 9.28 -5.17 -11.47
C ALA A 80 9.38 -5.18 -9.93
N ALA A 81 8.44 -5.84 -9.24
CA ALA A 81 8.47 -5.97 -7.78
C ALA A 81 9.34 -7.16 -7.34
N SER A 82 10.63 -7.11 -7.67
CA SER A 82 11.57 -8.19 -7.36
C SER A 82 11.71 -8.39 -5.85
N GLY A 83 11.45 -9.61 -5.37
CA GLY A 83 11.61 -10.01 -3.97
C GLY A 83 10.35 -9.91 -3.11
N GLY A 84 9.22 -9.45 -3.67
CA GLY A 84 7.93 -9.40 -2.98
C GLY A 84 6.96 -10.50 -3.41
N VAL A 85 5.99 -10.81 -2.53
CA VAL A 85 4.81 -11.61 -2.90
C VAL A 85 3.72 -10.65 -3.38
N VAL A 86 3.72 -10.34 -4.67
CA VAL A 86 2.81 -9.35 -5.27
C VAL A 86 1.80 -10.03 -6.18
N GLU A 87 0.52 -9.68 -6.01
CA GLU A 87 -0.55 -10.12 -6.89
C GLU A 87 -1.46 -8.96 -7.28
N GLN A 88 -2.24 -9.16 -8.34
CA GLN A 88 -3.24 -8.20 -8.78
C GLN A 88 -4.64 -8.70 -8.40
N MET A 89 -5.48 -7.79 -7.90
CA MET A 89 -6.92 -8.02 -7.76
C MET A 89 -7.73 -6.89 -8.38
N GLY A 90 -8.99 -7.18 -8.71
CA GLY A 90 -9.95 -6.20 -9.21
C GLY A 90 -11.36 -6.55 -8.74
N GLY A 91 -12.11 -5.55 -8.32
CA GLY A 91 -13.47 -5.71 -7.80
C GLY A 91 -13.83 -4.63 -6.80
N PRO A 92 -15.10 -4.59 -6.34
CA PRO A 92 -15.54 -3.67 -5.30
C PRO A 92 -14.86 -3.99 -3.95
N PRO A 93 -14.65 -2.98 -3.07
CA PRO A 93 -13.93 -3.15 -1.80
C PRO A 93 -14.41 -4.33 -0.94
N ALA A 94 -15.73 -4.53 -0.83
CA ALA A 94 -16.30 -5.64 -0.07
C ALA A 94 -15.88 -7.02 -0.58
N GLN A 95 -15.71 -7.17 -1.91
CA GLN A 95 -15.25 -8.43 -2.50
C GLN A 95 -13.77 -8.66 -2.21
N ILE A 96 -12.93 -7.64 -2.35
CA ILE A 96 -11.50 -7.71 -2.04
C ILE A 96 -11.29 -8.14 -0.59
N VAL A 97 -11.97 -7.45 0.33
CA VAL A 97 -11.97 -7.75 1.76
C VAL A 97 -12.38 -9.20 2.04
N SER A 98 -13.49 -9.66 1.44
CA SER A 98 -13.98 -11.04 1.60
C SER A 98 -12.98 -12.09 1.09
N GLN A 99 -12.40 -11.87 -0.09
CA GLN A 99 -11.41 -12.78 -0.67
C GLN A 99 -10.15 -12.88 0.19
N LEU A 100 -9.64 -11.76 0.69
CA LEU A 100 -8.45 -11.75 1.55
C LEU A 100 -8.73 -12.42 2.90
N ALA A 101 -9.89 -12.15 3.51
CA ALA A 101 -10.32 -12.83 4.72
C ALA A 101 -10.43 -14.36 4.53
N ALA A 102 -10.96 -14.81 3.39
CA ALA A 102 -11.08 -16.24 3.06
C ALA A 102 -9.71 -16.93 2.91
N THR A 103 -8.65 -16.17 2.62
CA THR A 103 -7.27 -16.67 2.58
C THR A 103 -6.52 -16.52 3.92
N GLY A 104 -7.21 -16.18 5.00
CA GLY A 104 -6.64 -16.12 6.36
C GLY A 104 -6.07 -14.76 6.75
N ALA A 105 -6.27 -13.70 5.97
CA ALA A 105 -5.87 -12.36 6.38
C ALA A 105 -6.81 -11.83 7.48
N HIS A 106 -6.24 -11.34 8.57
CA HIS A 106 -6.98 -10.77 9.70
C HIS A 106 -6.77 -9.26 9.82
N HIS A 107 -5.65 -8.73 9.36
CA HIS A 107 -5.32 -7.31 9.36
C HIS A 107 -4.75 -6.84 8.00
N LEU A 108 -5.48 -5.92 7.36
CA LEU A 108 -5.09 -5.30 6.09
C LEU A 108 -4.54 -3.89 6.32
N TYR A 109 -3.40 -3.58 5.73
CA TYR A 109 -2.93 -2.22 5.53
C TYR A 109 -3.41 -1.72 4.18
N VAL A 110 -4.32 -0.75 4.17
CA VAL A 110 -4.80 -0.11 2.94
C VAL A 110 -4.07 1.20 2.74
N ASP A 111 -3.42 1.35 1.58
CA ASP A 111 -2.65 2.54 1.24
C ASP A 111 -2.92 3.01 -0.20
N GLY A 112 -2.63 4.29 -0.43
CA GLY A 112 -2.86 4.97 -1.70
C GLY A 112 -4.17 5.74 -1.75
N GLY A 113 -4.09 7.00 -2.19
CA GLY A 113 -5.19 7.96 -2.09
C GLY A 113 -6.52 7.46 -2.66
N ILE A 114 -6.55 6.99 -3.91
CA ILE A 114 -7.79 6.49 -4.53
C ILE A 114 -8.31 5.24 -3.80
N THR A 115 -7.40 4.33 -3.42
CA THR A 115 -7.77 3.08 -2.75
C THR A 115 -8.36 3.31 -1.37
N ILE A 116 -7.87 4.32 -0.63
CA ILE A 116 -8.41 4.71 0.68
C ILE A 116 -9.81 5.35 0.55
N GLN A 117 -10.11 6.02 -0.56
CA GLN A 117 -11.36 6.75 -0.74
C GLN A 117 -12.58 5.86 -1.04
N GLY A 118 -12.36 4.61 -1.47
CA GLY A 118 -13.42 3.64 -1.79
C GLY A 118 -13.71 3.50 -3.28
#